data_AF-A0A356UAL7-F1
#
_entry.id   AF-A0A356UAL7-F1
#
_cell.length_a   1.000
_cell.length_b   1.000
_cell.length_c   1.000
_cell.angle_alpha   90.00
_cell.angle_beta   90.00
_cell.angle_gamma   90.00
#
_symmetry.space_group_name_H-M   'P 1'
#
loop_
_entity.id
_entity.type
_entity.pdbx_description
1 polymer ?
#
loop_
_entity_poly.entity_id
_entity_poly.type
_entity_poly.pdbx_seq_one_letter_code
_entity_poly.pdbx_strand_id
1 'polypeptide(L)'
;GDEGGFAPNLPSNEAAIEVILEAIAEAGYQAGKDIFLGLDVAATELYRDGKYHLESTQQVLSSQEIVDFYASLVERYPVISIEDGLAEDDWEGWKLLTDRLGKKIQLVGDDLFVTNSERLARGIELGV
;
A
#
# COMPACT_ATOMS: atom_id res chain seq x y z
N GLY A 1 9.49 7.68 13.40
CA GLY A 1 10.28 6.84 14.29
C GLY A 1 11.67 6.74 13.72
N ASP A 2 12.13 5.52 13.46
CA ASP A 2 13.50 5.25 12.98
C ASP A 2 13.84 5.98 11.66
N GLU A 3 12.85 6.21 10.80
CA GLU A 3 13.00 6.93 9.54
C GLU A 3 12.80 8.46 9.62
N GLY A 4 12.74 9.03 10.83
CA GLY A 4 12.63 10.48 11.04
C GLY A 4 11.23 11.08 10.88
N GLY A 5 10.24 10.32 10.40
CA GLY A 5 8.83 10.73 10.41
C GLY A 5 8.23 10.79 11.81
N PHE A 6 7.15 11.54 12.00
CA PHE A 6 6.37 11.50 13.24
C PHE A 6 5.68 10.14 13.41
N ALA A 7 5.52 9.67 14.65
CA ALA A 7 4.83 8.41 14.97
C ALA A 7 3.74 8.62 16.04
N PRO A 8 2.72 9.46 15.78
CA PRO A 8 1.62 9.68 16.71
C PRO A 8 0.67 8.48 16.75
N ASN A 9 -0.05 8.33 17.86
CA ASN A 9 -1.19 7.42 17.90
C ASN A 9 -2.34 8.02 17.07
N LEU A 10 -2.83 7.27 16.08
CA LEU A 10 -3.93 7.67 15.21
C LEU A 10 -5.10 6.68 15.32
N PRO A 11 -6.34 7.14 15.15
CA PRO A 11 -7.52 6.28 15.29
C PRO A 11 -7.70 5.30 14.13
N SER A 12 -7.08 5.54 12.98
CA SER A 12 -7.12 4.67 11.80
C SER A 12 -5.94 4.96 10.86
N ASN A 13 -5.68 4.03 9.94
CA ASN A 13 -4.69 4.25 8.86
C ASN A 13 -5.08 5.44 7.97
N GLU A 14 -6.37 5.64 7.75
CA GLU A 14 -6.88 6.75 6.92
C GLU A 14 -6.64 8.12 7.58
N ALA A 15 -6.70 8.20 8.92
CA ALA A 15 -6.39 9.44 9.63
C ALA A 15 -4.94 9.91 9.39
N ALA A 16 -4.01 9.00 9.10
CA ALA A 16 -2.64 9.38 8.73
C ALA A 16 -2.61 10.13 7.39
N ILE A 17 -3.37 9.64 6.40
CA ILE A 17 -3.52 10.28 5.09
C ILE A 17 -4.14 11.66 5.25
N GLU A 18 -5.23 11.78 6.02
CA GLU A 18 -5.94 13.04 6.24
C GLU A 18 -5.05 14.13 6.86
N VAL A 19 -4.27 13.77 7.89
CA VAL A 19 -3.33 14.71 8.54
C VAL A 19 -2.23 15.17 7.58
N ILE A 20 -1.72 14.28 6.72
CA ILE A 20 -0.74 14.66 5.70
C ILE A 20 -1.36 15.62 4.67
N LEU A 21 -2.60 15.37 4.23
CA LEU A 21 -3.30 16.23 3.28
C LEU A 21 -3.57 17.62 3.86
N GLU A 22 -3.92 17.70 5.15
CA GLU A 22 -4.03 18.97 5.88
C GLU A 22 -2.69 19.72 5.85
N ALA A 23 -1.59 19.05 6.20
CA ALA A 23 -0.25 19.67 6.19
C ALA A 23 0.18 20.15 4.79
N ILE A 24 -0.13 19.40 3.72
CA ILE A 24 0.12 19.82 2.33
C ILE A 24 -0.62 21.13 2.02
N ALA A 25 -1.89 21.22 2.43
CA ALA A 25 -2.70 22.42 2.21
C ALA A 25 -2.21 23.61 3.03
N GLU A 26 -1.85 23.40 4.31
CA GLU A 26 -1.28 24.46 5.17
C GLU A 26 0.06 24.99 4.66
N ALA A 27 0.85 24.13 4.04
CA ALA A 27 2.09 24.51 3.37
C ALA A 27 1.88 25.28 2.05
N GLY A 28 0.62 25.40 1.58
CA GLY A 28 0.26 26.14 0.38
C GLY A 28 0.35 25.34 -0.93
N TYR A 29 0.45 24.01 -0.85
CA TYR A 29 0.50 23.12 -2.03
C TYR A 29 -0.85 22.46 -2.31
N GLN A 30 -1.05 22.02 -3.55
CA GLN A 30 -2.24 21.27 -3.98
C GLN A 30 -1.95 19.78 -4.04
N ALA A 31 -2.58 19.00 -3.18
CA ALA A 31 -2.53 17.54 -3.24
C ALA A 31 -3.14 17.02 -4.56
N GLY A 32 -2.51 16.01 -5.18
CA GLY A 32 -2.90 15.48 -6.49
C GLY A 32 -2.49 16.35 -7.68
N LYS A 33 -1.67 17.39 -7.45
CA LYS A 33 -1.09 18.22 -8.51
C LYS A 33 0.37 18.56 -8.23
N ASP A 34 0.63 19.16 -7.08
CA ASP A 34 1.98 19.53 -6.66
C ASP A 34 2.63 18.38 -5.86
N ILE A 35 1.83 17.69 -5.04
CA ILE A 35 2.27 16.58 -4.17
C ILE A 35 1.30 15.39 -4.32
N PHE A 36 1.86 14.19 -4.45
CA PHE A 36 1.14 12.91 -4.43
C PHE A 36 1.67 12.05 -3.27
N LEU A 37 0.90 11.04 -2.88
CA LEU A 37 1.24 10.14 -1.79
C LEU A 37 1.77 8.80 -2.31
N GLY A 38 2.83 8.30 -1.68
CA GLY A 38 3.27 6.91 -1.77
C GLY A 38 3.06 6.23 -0.42
N LEU A 39 2.64 4.97 -0.44
CA LEU A 39 2.44 4.16 0.75
C LEU A 39 3.36 2.95 0.67
N ASP A 40 4.16 2.71 1.70
CA ASP A 40 4.73 1.39 1.97
C ASP A 40 3.90 0.76 3.08
N VAL A 41 3.29 -0.39 2.77
CA VAL A 41 2.42 -1.10 3.71
C VAL A 41 3.20 -2.15 4.49
N ALA A 42 4.31 -2.67 3.94
CA ALA A 42 5.01 -3.83 4.46
C ALA A 42 4.04 -4.96 4.87
N ALA A 43 3.11 -5.33 3.98
CA ALA A 43 1.92 -6.12 4.35
C ALA A 43 2.22 -7.55 4.80
N THR A 44 3.44 -8.05 4.57
CA THR A 44 3.94 -9.30 5.17
C THR A 44 3.82 -9.27 6.71
N GLU A 45 4.10 -8.13 7.34
CA GLU A 45 3.99 -7.95 8.79
C GLU A 45 2.53 -8.01 9.30
N LEU A 46 1.58 -7.77 8.41
CA LEU A 46 0.14 -7.85 8.71
C LEU A 46 -0.43 -9.25 8.44
N TYR A 47 0.33 -10.12 7.77
CA TYR A 47 -0.18 -11.38 7.24
C TYR A 47 0.06 -12.55 8.19
N ARG A 48 -1.03 -13.18 8.63
CA ARG A 48 -0.99 -14.39 9.48
C ARG A 48 -2.23 -15.24 9.25
N ASP A 49 -2.03 -16.56 9.23
CA ASP A 49 -3.09 -17.56 8.99
C ASP A 49 -3.85 -17.34 7.67
N GLY A 50 -3.15 -16.91 6.62
CA GLY A 50 -3.73 -16.73 5.29
C GLY A 50 -4.51 -15.42 5.09
N LYS A 51 -4.44 -14.49 6.03
CA LYS A 51 -5.21 -13.24 6.05
C LYS A 51 -4.37 -12.07 6.56
N TYR A 52 -4.82 -10.86 6.24
CA TYR A 52 -4.23 -9.59 6.68
C TYR A 52 -4.98 -9.05 7.90
N HIS A 53 -4.26 -8.76 8.98
CA HIS A 53 -4.85 -8.34 10.25
C HIS A 53 -4.50 -6.87 10.52
N LEU A 54 -5.50 -6.00 10.43
CA LEU A 54 -5.35 -4.57 10.68
C LEU A 54 -5.68 -4.27 12.14
N GLU A 55 -4.65 -4.17 12.98
CA GLU A 55 -4.84 -4.04 14.43
C GLU A 55 -5.50 -2.73 14.84
N SER A 56 -5.26 -1.63 14.12
CA SER A 56 -5.88 -0.32 14.38
C SER A 56 -7.41 -0.36 14.31
N THR A 57 -7.98 -1.22 13.45
CA THR A 57 -9.42 -1.34 13.23
C THR A 57 -9.99 -2.71 13.62
N GLN A 58 -9.14 -3.62 14.12
CA GLN A 58 -9.48 -5.01 14.45
C GLN A 58 -10.10 -5.80 13.27
N GLN A 59 -9.77 -5.41 12.04
CA GLN A 59 -10.26 -6.08 10.83
C GLN A 59 -9.33 -7.22 10.44
N VAL A 60 -9.92 -8.29 9.91
CA VAL A 60 -9.18 -9.42 9.32
C VAL A 60 -9.67 -9.60 7.89
N LEU A 61 -8.80 -9.36 6.94
CA LEU A 61 -9.12 -9.24 5.52
C LEU A 61 -8.45 -10.37 4.74
N SER A 62 -9.15 -10.90 3.75
CA SER A 62 -8.56 -11.69 2.67
C SER A 62 -7.75 -10.78 1.71
N SER A 63 -6.95 -11.38 0.83
CA SER A 63 -6.22 -10.66 -0.22
C SER A 63 -7.15 -9.83 -1.10
N GLN A 64 -8.35 -10.34 -1.42
CA GLN A 64 -9.35 -9.58 -2.18
C GLN A 64 -9.86 -8.36 -1.40
N GLU A 65 -10.19 -8.53 -0.12
CA GLU A 65 -10.73 -7.44 0.70
C GLU A 65 -9.69 -6.34 0.97
N ILE A 66 -8.41 -6.69 1.16
CA ILE A 66 -7.36 -5.67 1.31
C ILE A 66 -7.05 -4.96 -0.01
N VAL A 67 -7.10 -5.65 -1.15
CA VAL A 67 -7.02 -5.01 -2.48
C VAL A 67 -8.18 -4.03 -2.72
N ASP A 68 -9.39 -4.41 -2.33
CA ASP A 68 -10.56 -3.52 -2.42
C ASP A 68 -10.43 -2.31 -1.47
N PHE A 69 -9.83 -2.51 -0.30
CA PHE A 69 -9.47 -1.42 0.60
C PHE A 69 -8.50 -0.44 -0.06
N TYR A 70 -7.41 -0.91 -0.67
CA TYR A 70 -6.48 -0.04 -1.40
C TYR A 70 -7.15 0.68 -2.57
N ALA A 71 -8.00 -0.01 -3.32
CA ALA A 71 -8.74 0.61 -4.42
C ALA A 71 -9.61 1.78 -3.91
N SER A 72 -10.25 1.63 -2.75
CA SER A 72 -11.02 2.70 -2.12
C SER A 72 -10.15 3.90 -1.67
N LEU A 73 -8.89 3.66 -1.29
CA LEU A 73 -7.96 4.73 -0.94
C LEU A 73 -7.52 5.49 -2.19
N VAL A 74 -7.12 4.78 -3.24
CA VAL A 74 -6.68 5.36 -4.53
C VAL A 74 -7.78 6.18 -5.20
N GLU A 75 -9.06 5.80 -5.00
CA GLU A 75 -10.19 6.57 -5.54
C GLU A 75 -10.46 7.87 -4.77
N ARG A 76 -10.16 7.91 -3.47
CA ARG A 76 -10.47 9.05 -2.60
C ARG A 76 -9.29 10.00 -2.39
N TYR A 77 -8.08 9.49 -2.52
CA TYR A 77 -6.84 10.18 -2.17
C TYR A 77 -5.85 10.17 -3.32
N PRO A 78 -4.93 11.16 -3.40
CA PRO A 78 -3.94 11.26 -4.47
C PRO A 78 -2.76 10.29 -4.24
N VAL A 79 -3.06 9.01 -4.00
CA VAL A 79 -2.08 7.93 -3.90
C VAL A 79 -1.65 7.55 -5.30
N ILE A 80 -0.35 7.60 -5.57
CA ILE A 80 0.23 7.28 -6.89
C ILE A 80 1.14 6.04 -6.85
N SER A 81 1.51 5.57 -5.66
CA SER A 81 2.35 4.38 -5.48
C SER A 81 1.95 3.60 -4.23
N ILE A 82 1.91 2.28 -4.33
CA ILE A 82 1.81 1.37 -3.19
C ILE A 82 2.95 0.36 -3.28
N GLU A 83 3.72 0.26 -2.21
CA GLU A 83 4.81 -0.68 -1.99
C GLU A 83 4.37 -1.75 -0.99
N ASP A 84 4.73 -3.01 -1.28
CA ASP A 84 4.41 -4.20 -0.49
C ASP A 84 2.99 -4.24 0.06
N GLY A 85 2.02 -3.98 -0.84
CA GLY A 85 0.59 -4.02 -0.51
C GLY A 85 0.08 -5.41 -0.13
N LEU A 86 0.84 -6.47 -0.40
CA LEU A 86 0.47 -7.84 -0.05
C LEU A 86 1.70 -8.61 0.44
N ALA A 87 1.47 -9.71 1.15
CA ALA A 87 2.55 -10.52 1.70
C ALA A 87 3.48 -11.04 0.59
N GLU A 88 4.77 -11.21 0.91
CA GLU A 88 5.83 -11.53 -0.04
C GLU A 88 5.57 -12.79 -0.90
N ASP A 89 4.84 -13.77 -0.37
CA ASP A 89 4.51 -15.02 -1.07
C ASP A 89 3.03 -15.14 -1.48
N ASP A 90 2.22 -14.08 -1.33
CA ASP A 90 0.83 -14.02 -1.82
C ASP A 90 0.77 -13.66 -3.32
N TRP A 91 1.40 -14.49 -4.17
CA TRP A 91 1.51 -14.24 -5.61
C TRP A 91 0.15 -14.12 -6.33
N GLU A 92 -0.87 -14.84 -5.86
CA GLU A 92 -2.23 -14.74 -6.41
C GLU A 92 -2.88 -13.41 -6.04
N GLY A 93 -2.73 -12.97 -4.78
CA GLY A 93 -3.14 -11.64 -4.36
C GLY A 93 -2.40 -10.55 -5.14
N TRP A 94 -1.09 -10.66 -5.32
CA TRP A 94 -0.30 -9.70 -6.08
C TRP A 94 -0.78 -9.56 -7.51
N LYS A 95 -1.11 -10.68 -8.17
CA LYS A 95 -1.70 -10.64 -9.51
C LYS A 95 -3.04 -9.92 -9.53
N LEU A 96 -3.88 -10.17 -8.52
CA LEU A 96 -5.16 -9.47 -8.34
C LEU A 96 -4.96 -7.96 -8.13
N LEU A 97 -3.99 -7.56 -7.31
CA LEU A 97 -3.64 -6.17 -7.05
C LEU A 97 -3.20 -5.49 -8.35
N THR A 98 -2.31 -6.12 -9.11
CA THR A 98 -1.82 -5.60 -10.40
C THR A 98 -2.95 -5.48 -11.43
N ASP A 99 -3.83 -6.48 -11.53
CA ASP A 99 -5.00 -6.41 -12.42
C ASP A 99 -5.97 -5.28 -12.04
N ARG A 100 -6.16 -5.07 -10.73
CA ARG A 100 -7.11 -4.07 -10.22
C ARG A 100 -6.56 -2.64 -10.31
N LEU A 101 -5.28 -2.43 -10.01
CA LEU A 101 -4.71 -1.11 -9.76
C LEU A 101 -3.45 -0.77 -10.57
N GLY A 102 -2.76 -1.75 -11.18
CA GLY A 102 -1.47 -1.54 -11.87
C GLY A 102 -1.54 -0.63 -13.10
N LYS A 103 -2.74 -0.33 -13.61
CA LYS A 103 -2.95 0.69 -14.67
C LYS A 103 -3.23 2.10 -14.16
N LYS A 104 -3.46 2.26 -12.85
CA LYS A 104 -3.83 3.52 -12.21
C LYS A 104 -2.68 4.09 -11.38
N ILE A 105 -1.95 3.23 -10.68
CA ILE A 105 -0.86 3.59 -9.77
C ILE A 105 0.35 2.69 -10.00
N GLN A 106 1.51 3.12 -9.49
CA GLN A 106 2.69 2.27 -9.40
C GLN A 106 2.51 1.24 -8.29
N LEU A 107 2.91 0.00 -8.55
CA LEU A 107 3.00 -1.07 -7.57
C LEU A 107 4.46 -1.48 -7.45
N VAL A 108 5.00 -1.46 -6.24
CA VAL A 108 6.41 -1.74 -5.96
C VAL A 108 6.47 -2.98 -5.06
N GLY A 109 7.26 -3.98 -5.46
CA GLY A 109 7.56 -5.13 -4.61
C GLY A 109 8.96 -5.00 -4.04
N ASP A 110 9.08 -4.84 -2.71
CA ASP A 110 10.35 -4.88 -2.00
C ASP A 110 10.61 -6.30 -1.51
N ASP A 111 9.94 -6.75 -0.44
CA ASP A 111 10.01 -8.13 0.07
C ASP A 111 9.51 -9.14 -0.98
N LEU A 112 8.57 -8.74 -1.85
CA LEU A 112 8.14 -9.58 -2.95
C LEU A 112 9.32 -9.99 -3.85
N PHE A 113 10.27 -9.10 -4.13
CA PHE A 113 11.36 -9.35 -5.07
C PHE A 113 12.72 -9.52 -4.42
N VAL A 114 12.96 -8.97 -3.22
CA VAL A 114 14.22 -9.01 -2.46
C VAL A 114 15.47 -8.73 -3.30
N THR A 115 15.33 -7.87 -4.32
CA THR A 115 16.37 -7.60 -5.33
C THR A 115 16.92 -8.89 -6.00
N ASN A 116 16.11 -9.94 -6.08
CA ASN A 116 16.46 -11.24 -6.66
C ASN A 116 15.91 -11.37 -8.08
N SER A 117 16.82 -11.61 -9.04
CA SER A 117 16.50 -11.68 -10.47
C SER A 117 15.52 -12.80 -10.84
N GLU A 118 15.53 -13.93 -10.12
CA GLU A 118 14.62 -15.06 -10.40
C GLU A 118 13.18 -14.72 -9.98
N ARG A 119 13.00 -14.12 -8.80
CA ARG A 119 11.68 -13.66 -8.33
C ARG A 119 11.15 -12.54 -9.21
N LEU A 120 12.00 -11.58 -9.60
CA LEU A 120 11.63 -10.52 -10.54
C LEU A 120 11.22 -11.08 -11.90
N ALA A 121 11.98 -12.03 -12.45
CA ALA A 121 11.63 -12.67 -13.73
C ALA A 121 10.26 -13.38 -13.66
N ARG A 122 9.97 -14.07 -12.55
CA ARG A 122 8.65 -14.67 -12.30
C ARG A 122 7.55 -13.61 -12.22
N GLY A 123 7.77 -12.49 -11.53
CA GLY A 123 6.80 -11.40 -11.46
C GLY A 123 6.43 -10.88 -12.86
N ILE A 124 7.44 -10.61 -13.68
CA ILE A 124 7.26 -10.17 -15.07
C ILE A 124 6.47 -11.21 -15.89
N GLU A 125 6.78 -12.49 -15.77
CA GLU A 125 6.08 -13.56 -16.49
C GLU A 125 4.60 -13.68 -16.08
N LEU A 126 4.31 -13.56 -14.79
CA LEU A 126 2.95 -13.65 -14.25
C LEU A 126 2.14 -12.37 -14.44
N GLY A 127 2.78 -11.24 -14.78
CA GLY A 127 2.14 -9.94 -14.84
C GLY A 127 1.76 -9.43 -13.44
N VAL A 128 2.66 -9.65 -12.49
CA VAL A 128 2.67 -9.05 -11.16
C VAL A 128 3.48 -7.77 -11.21
#